data_AF-A0A5C8US25-F1
#
_entry.id   AF-A0A5C8US25-F1
#
_cell.length_a   1.000
_cell.length_b   1.000
_cell.length_c   1.000
_cell.angle_alpha   90.00
_cell.angle_beta   90.00
_cell.angle_gamma   90.00
#
_symmetry.space_group_name_H-M   'P 1'
#
loop_
_entity.id
_entity.type
_entity.pdbx_description
1 polymer ?
#
loop_
_entity_poly.entity_id
_entity_poly.type
_entity_poly.pdbx_seq_one_letter_code
_entity_poly.pdbx_strand_id
1 'polypeptide(L)'
;MGSRGRERSRDFVPTAPRRGGRGSTHENARATGRQRRAAGRRPDEKRPFVTPAPLSYEVHGTSTAGGSASVRAGLRDIPIDARWPAGEPSGDPGPAELLASAFAACLIKNLERASSMLPFRYDSAEVTVRARRQDAPPRFVGIEYELRIVTGEEQRRVDLVHRNLRQFGTVYNTLAAVCEVHGTVVAVPPAPPPGG
;
A
#
# COMPACT_ATOMS: atom_id res chain seq x y z
N MET A 1 -35.25 22.84 -41.92
CA MET A 1 -36.47 22.00 -42.01
C MET A 1 -36.05 20.57 -41.65
N GLY A 2 -36.69 19.92 -40.66
CA GLY A 2 -36.26 18.60 -40.17
C GLY A 2 -36.86 18.29 -38.80
N SER A 3 -37.86 17.40 -38.79
CA SER A 3 -38.61 16.92 -37.61
C SER A 3 -37.69 16.37 -36.51
N ARG A 4 -37.81 16.84 -35.26
CA ARG A 4 -38.74 16.33 -34.22
C ARG A 4 -38.71 14.80 -34.03
N GLY A 5 -38.08 14.37 -32.94
CA GLY A 5 -38.32 13.08 -32.27
C GLY A 5 -38.13 13.26 -30.77
N ARG A 6 -39.18 12.98 -29.96
CA ARG A 6 -39.16 13.01 -28.49
C ARG A 6 -39.67 11.67 -27.96
N GLU A 7 -38.89 11.01 -27.12
CA GLU A 7 -39.31 9.98 -26.15
C GLU A 7 -38.19 9.90 -25.10
N ARG A 8 -38.30 10.44 -23.88
CA ARG A 8 -39.17 10.09 -22.73
C ARG A 8 -39.04 8.64 -22.22
N SER A 9 -38.11 8.50 -21.28
CA SER A 9 -38.31 7.97 -19.92
C SER A 9 -39.19 6.74 -19.73
N ARG A 10 -38.58 5.64 -19.24
CA ARG A 10 -39.17 4.77 -18.20
C ARG A 10 -38.10 4.22 -17.25
N ASP A 11 -38.16 4.64 -16.00
CA ASP A 11 -37.51 3.96 -14.88
C ASP A 11 -38.15 2.58 -14.65
N PHE A 12 -37.35 1.61 -14.19
CA PHE A 12 -37.84 0.24 -13.93
C PHE A 12 -37.38 -0.27 -12.55
N VAL A 13 -38.28 -0.16 -11.56
CA VAL A 13 -38.25 -0.81 -10.24
C VAL A 13 -39.71 -1.05 -9.84
N PRO A 14 -40.20 -2.29 -9.64
CA PRO A 14 -40.22 -2.94 -8.31
C PRO A 14 -40.12 -4.49 -8.39
N THR A 15 -40.31 -5.36 -7.38
CA THR A 15 -40.67 -5.24 -5.94
C THR A 15 -40.01 -6.39 -5.15
N ALA A 16 -39.93 -6.31 -3.81
CA ALA A 16 -39.67 -7.47 -2.93
C ALA A 16 -40.95 -7.97 -2.22
N PRO A 17 -41.10 -9.28 -1.93
CA PRO A 17 -42.20 -9.80 -1.10
C PRO A 17 -41.89 -9.73 0.41
N ARG A 18 -42.93 -9.61 1.24
CA ARG A 18 -42.86 -9.49 2.72
C ARG A 18 -43.33 -10.76 3.45
N ARG A 19 -42.61 -11.10 4.54
CA ARG A 19 -43.03 -11.67 5.84
C ARG A 19 -44.08 -12.81 5.94
N GLY A 20 -43.66 -13.86 6.66
CA GLY A 20 -44.46 -14.70 7.59
C GLY A 20 -43.60 -15.89 8.08
N GLY A 21 -43.69 -16.42 9.30
CA GLY A 21 -44.35 -15.97 10.54
C GLY A 21 -44.24 -17.02 11.67
N ARG A 22 -43.81 -16.57 12.88
CA ARG A 22 -44.02 -17.09 14.27
C ARG A 22 -44.10 -18.62 14.59
N GLY A 23 -43.39 -19.00 15.66
CA GLY A 23 -43.68 -20.14 16.57
C GLY A 23 -42.39 -20.62 17.27
N SER A 24 -42.12 -20.33 18.55
CA SER A 24 -42.59 -21.03 19.79
C SER A 24 -42.38 -22.55 19.74
N THR A 25 -41.79 -23.25 20.71
CA THR A 25 -41.30 -22.95 22.08
C THR A 25 -40.55 -24.19 22.56
N HIS A 26 -39.60 -24.11 23.49
CA HIS A 26 -39.48 -25.08 24.61
C HIS A 26 -38.48 -24.60 25.67
N GLU A 27 -38.69 -25.05 26.90
CA GLU A 27 -38.13 -24.54 28.16
C GLU A 27 -37.35 -25.63 28.91
N ASN A 28 -36.57 -25.21 29.92
CA ASN A 28 -35.97 -26.03 31.00
C ASN A 28 -34.72 -26.88 30.66
N ALA A 29 -33.79 -27.14 31.60
CA ALA A 29 -33.43 -26.47 32.87
C ALA A 29 -32.13 -27.08 33.45
N ARG A 30 -31.63 -26.49 34.55
CA ARG A 30 -30.62 -27.00 35.52
C ARG A 30 -29.17 -27.05 34.98
N ALA A 31 -28.20 -26.32 35.53
CA ALA A 31 -27.71 -26.10 36.91
C ALA A 31 -26.57 -27.04 37.32
N THR A 32 -25.41 -26.45 37.65
CA THR A 32 -24.58 -26.69 38.85
C THR A 32 -23.33 -25.80 38.77
N GLY A 33 -22.86 -25.27 39.90
CA GLY A 33 -21.81 -24.25 39.92
C GLY A 33 -20.42 -24.77 40.28
N ARG A 34 -19.37 -23.98 39.99
CA ARG A 34 -18.07 -24.15 40.65
C ARG A 34 -17.33 -22.82 40.87
N GLN A 35 -17.08 -22.57 42.15
CA GLN A 35 -16.20 -21.61 42.82
C GLN A 35 -15.22 -20.73 41.99
N ARG A 36 -15.35 -19.41 42.21
CA ARG A 36 -14.29 -18.42 42.46
C ARG A 36 -12.84 -18.80 42.07
N ARG A 37 -12.25 -18.00 41.18
CA ARG A 37 -10.92 -17.39 41.38
C ARG A 37 -10.90 -16.00 40.74
N ALA A 38 -10.65 -14.97 41.55
CA ALA A 38 -10.36 -13.64 41.05
C ALA A 38 -8.92 -13.63 40.51
N ALA A 39 -8.76 -13.80 39.20
CA ALA A 39 -7.49 -13.55 38.52
C ALA A 39 -7.40 -12.03 38.27
N GLY A 40 -6.37 -11.39 38.81
CA GLY A 40 -6.20 -9.95 38.71
C GLY A 40 -6.23 -9.46 37.27
N ARG A 41 -6.98 -8.39 37.02
CA ARG A 41 -6.89 -7.61 35.78
C ARG A 41 -5.43 -7.16 35.69
N ARG A 42 -4.65 -7.73 34.75
CA ARG A 42 -3.31 -7.22 34.47
C ARG A 42 -3.49 -5.72 34.15
N PRO A 43 -2.63 -4.82 34.68
CA PRO A 43 -2.71 -3.43 34.28
C PRO A 43 -2.61 -3.37 32.76
N ASP A 44 -3.43 -2.52 32.13
CA ASP A 44 -3.37 -2.29 30.69
C ASP A 44 -1.95 -1.79 30.35
N GLU A 45 -1.10 -2.74 29.93
CA GLU A 45 0.19 -2.46 29.32
C GLU A 45 -0.13 -1.65 28.06
N LYS A 46 0.06 -0.34 28.16
CA LYS A 46 -0.37 0.64 27.16
C LYS A 46 0.24 0.28 25.82
N ARG A 47 -0.48 -0.48 25.00
CA ARG A 47 -0.19 -0.61 23.58
C ARG A 47 -0.06 0.83 23.06
N PRO A 48 1.08 1.22 22.48
CA PRO A 48 1.24 2.58 21.98
C PRO A 48 0.11 2.87 21.01
N PHE A 49 -0.51 4.04 21.13
CA PHE A 49 -1.57 4.45 20.23
C PHE A 49 -0.98 4.65 18.83
N VAL A 50 -0.99 3.57 18.04
CA VAL A 50 -0.63 3.62 16.62
C VAL A 50 -1.77 4.36 15.92
N THR A 51 -1.55 5.64 15.63
CA THR A 51 -2.47 6.42 14.79
C THR A 51 -2.63 5.68 13.45
N PRO A 52 -3.86 5.30 13.06
CA PRO A 52 -4.05 4.62 11.79
C PRO A 52 -3.62 5.53 10.64
N ALA A 53 -3.04 4.93 9.59
CA ALA A 53 -2.66 5.69 8.40
C ALA A 53 -3.89 6.37 7.78
N PRO A 54 -3.75 7.61 7.26
CA PRO A 54 -4.87 8.30 6.63
C PRO A 54 -5.37 7.52 5.40
N LEU A 55 -6.69 7.58 5.18
CA LEU A 55 -7.36 6.93 4.06
C LEU A 55 -7.43 7.82 2.80
N SER A 56 -7.18 9.11 2.96
CA SER A 56 -7.14 10.12 1.89
C SER A 56 -5.80 10.84 1.93
N TYR A 57 -5.30 11.22 0.75
CA TYR A 57 -4.03 11.92 0.57
C TYR A 57 -4.26 13.08 -0.40
N GLU A 58 -3.60 14.21 -0.15
CA GLU A 58 -3.61 15.39 -1.00
C GLU A 58 -2.17 15.82 -1.27
N VAL A 59 -1.90 16.25 -2.50
CA VAL A 59 -0.63 16.84 -2.93
C VAL A 59 -0.94 18.05 -3.81
N HIS A 60 -0.10 19.09 -3.73
CA HIS A 60 -0.29 20.31 -4.50
C HIS A 60 0.84 20.48 -5.51
N GLY A 61 0.51 20.56 -6.80
CA GLY A 61 1.48 20.82 -7.87
C GLY A 61 1.44 22.26 -8.35
N THR A 62 2.60 22.82 -8.70
CA THR A 62 2.72 24.13 -9.36
C THR A 62 3.71 24.08 -10.51
N SER A 63 3.48 24.89 -11.54
CA SER A 63 4.42 25.09 -12.64
C SER A 63 4.35 26.53 -13.15
N THR A 64 5.50 27.06 -13.56
CA THR A 64 5.58 28.31 -14.34
C THR A 64 5.86 27.94 -15.79
N ALA A 65 5.14 28.53 -16.74
CA ALA A 65 5.36 28.27 -18.17
C ALA A 65 6.80 28.63 -18.58
N GLY A 66 7.55 27.66 -19.11
CA GLY A 66 8.97 27.82 -19.44
C GLY A 66 9.92 27.94 -18.24
N GLY A 67 9.42 27.76 -17.01
CA GLY A 67 10.17 27.86 -15.75
C GLY A 67 10.23 26.55 -14.99
N SER A 68 10.31 26.63 -13.66
CA SER A 68 10.31 25.46 -12.77
C SER A 68 8.91 24.89 -12.51
N ALA A 69 8.89 23.64 -12.09
CA ALA A 69 7.71 22.97 -11.56
C ALA A 69 8.07 22.19 -10.28
N SER A 70 7.08 22.00 -9.41
CA SER A 70 7.25 21.26 -8.16
C SER A 70 5.94 20.64 -7.67
N VAL A 71 6.06 19.63 -6.82
CA VAL A 71 4.95 18.99 -6.11
C VAL A 71 5.22 18.99 -4.61
N ARG A 72 4.27 19.50 -3.83
CA ARG A 72 4.27 19.40 -2.38
C ARG A 72 3.68 18.08 -1.92
N ALA A 73 4.50 17.23 -1.31
CA ALA A 73 4.10 15.97 -0.70
C ALA A 73 4.38 16.01 0.81
N GLY A 74 3.32 16.02 1.63
CA GLY A 74 3.44 16.29 3.07
C GLY A 74 4.01 17.68 3.31
N LEU A 75 5.18 17.76 3.97
CA LEU A 75 5.91 19.00 4.25
C LEU A 75 7.16 19.19 3.37
N ARG A 76 7.25 18.49 2.23
CA ARG A 76 8.39 18.56 1.30
C ARG A 76 7.92 19.05 -0.06
N ASP A 77 8.57 20.10 -0.56
CA ASP A 77 8.50 20.49 -1.96
C ASP A 77 9.52 19.67 -2.75
N ILE A 78 9.04 18.95 -3.75
CA ILE A 78 9.82 18.09 -4.64
C ILE A 78 9.89 18.82 -5.99
N PRO A 79 11.05 19.31 -6.44
CA PRO A 79 11.24 19.74 -7.83
C PRO A 79 10.89 18.60 -8.80
N ILE A 80 10.27 18.92 -9.94
CA ILE A 80 9.91 17.91 -10.95
C ILE A 80 10.28 18.36 -12.35
N ASP A 81 10.63 17.41 -13.22
CA ASP A 81 10.76 17.72 -14.64
C ASP A 81 9.38 17.84 -15.29
N ALA A 82 9.07 19.05 -15.75
CA ALA A 82 7.87 19.39 -16.51
C ALA A 82 8.20 19.98 -17.89
N ARG A 83 9.45 19.85 -18.36
CA ARG A 83 9.90 20.44 -19.63
C ARG A 83 9.43 19.61 -20.82
N TRP A 84 9.08 20.32 -21.89
CA TRP A 84 8.64 19.75 -23.17
C TRP A 84 8.96 20.78 -24.26
N PRO A 85 9.79 20.48 -25.29
CA PRO A 85 10.32 19.18 -25.71
C PRO A 85 11.63 18.77 -25.00
N ALA A 86 12.20 17.63 -25.39
CA ALA A 86 13.43 17.07 -24.83
C ALA A 86 14.65 17.99 -25.05
N GLY A 87 15.04 18.71 -23.99
CA GLY A 87 16.34 19.36 -23.86
C GLY A 87 17.32 18.50 -23.05
N GLU A 88 18.35 19.15 -22.48
CA GLU A 88 19.23 18.53 -21.49
C GLU A 88 18.41 18.10 -20.24
N PRO A 89 18.68 16.92 -19.63
CA PRO A 89 17.94 16.47 -18.46
C PRO A 89 18.02 17.49 -17.32
N SER A 90 16.87 17.83 -16.73
CA SER A 90 16.84 18.82 -15.65
C SER A 90 17.56 18.39 -14.37
N GLY A 91 17.75 17.07 -14.18
CA GLY A 91 18.17 16.45 -12.92
C GLY A 91 17.03 16.26 -11.92
N ASP A 92 15.86 16.86 -12.17
CA ASP A 92 14.65 16.69 -11.37
C ASP A 92 13.87 15.44 -11.85
N PRO A 93 13.18 14.72 -10.94
CA PRO A 93 12.44 13.52 -11.32
C PRO A 93 11.22 13.82 -12.19
N GLY A 94 11.07 13.09 -13.28
CA GLY A 94 9.85 13.07 -14.08
C GLY A 94 8.73 12.24 -13.43
N PRO A 95 7.47 12.33 -13.93
CA PRO A 95 6.34 11.59 -13.37
C PRO A 95 6.53 10.06 -13.27
N ALA A 96 7.32 9.47 -14.16
CA ALA A 96 7.64 8.04 -14.14
C ALA A 96 8.57 7.65 -12.98
N GLU A 97 9.56 8.48 -12.69
CA GLU A 97 10.51 8.28 -11.59
C GLU A 97 9.84 8.53 -10.24
N LEU A 98 8.93 9.50 -10.17
CA LEU A 98 8.07 9.71 -8.99
C LEU A 98 7.17 8.50 -8.71
N LEU A 99 6.58 7.89 -9.75
CA LEU A 99 5.78 6.67 -9.58
C LEU A 99 6.64 5.48 -9.10
N ALA A 100 7.81 5.27 -9.71
CA ALA A 100 8.77 4.25 -9.28
C ALA A 100 9.24 4.48 -7.84
N SER A 101 9.48 5.74 -7.45
CA SER A 101 9.82 6.15 -6.09
C SER A 101 8.69 5.91 -5.10
N ALA A 102 7.43 6.15 -5.49
CA ALA A 102 6.27 5.83 -4.65
C ALA A 102 6.11 4.31 -4.42
N PHE A 103 6.43 3.49 -5.44
CA PHE A 103 6.46 2.04 -5.29
C PHE A 103 7.63 1.57 -4.40
N ALA A 104 8.84 2.12 -4.58
CA ALA A 104 9.99 1.90 -3.72
C ALA A 104 9.69 2.25 -2.24
N ALA A 105 9.15 3.43 -1.98
CA ALA A 105 8.73 3.87 -0.66
C ALA A 105 7.62 2.98 -0.06
N CYS A 106 6.70 2.44 -0.89
CA CYS A 106 5.71 1.48 -0.45
C CYS A 106 6.33 0.15 0.00
N LEU A 107 7.37 -0.34 -0.69
CA LEU A 107 8.10 -1.55 -0.28
C LEU A 107 8.83 -1.32 1.05
N ILE A 108 9.59 -0.23 1.19
CA ILE A 108 10.30 0.11 2.44
C ILE A 108 9.32 0.27 3.60
N LYS A 109 8.25 1.06 3.43
CA LYS A 109 7.24 1.27 4.48
C LYS A 109 6.54 -0.02 4.91
N ASN A 110 6.38 -0.98 3.99
CA ASN A 110 5.78 -2.28 4.32
C ASN A 110 6.80 -3.25 4.95
N LEU A 111 8.11 -3.12 4.66
CA LEU A 111 9.18 -3.82 5.38
C LEU A 111 9.26 -3.34 6.85
N GLU A 112 9.27 -2.03 7.08
CA GLU A 112 9.23 -1.42 8.43
C GLU A 112 8.01 -1.91 9.22
N ARG A 113 6.83 -1.88 8.57
CA ARG A 113 5.59 -2.43 9.15
C ARG A 113 5.74 -3.92 9.47
N ALA A 114 6.29 -4.71 8.55
CA ALA A 114 6.49 -6.14 8.76
C ALA A 114 7.37 -6.39 9.99
N SER A 115 8.52 -5.70 10.12
CA SER A 115 9.40 -5.78 11.30
C SER A 115 8.67 -5.49 12.62
N SER A 116 7.77 -4.50 12.65
CA SER A 116 6.99 -4.17 13.85
C SER A 116 5.92 -5.23 14.25
N MET A 117 5.38 -5.98 13.29
CA MET A 117 4.26 -6.93 13.49
C MET A 117 4.71 -8.40 13.54
N LEU A 118 5.72 -8.72 12.74
CA LEU A 118 6.43 -9.99 12.65
C LEU A 118 7.86 -9.63 13.07
N PRO A 119 8.33 -9.98 14.29
CA PRO A 119 9.55 -9.42 14.86
C PRO A 119 10.80 -9.90 14.10
N PHE A 120 11.08 -9.25 12.98
CA PHE A 120 12.05 -9.58 11.94
C PHE A 120 13.15 -8.52 11.96
N ARG A 121 14.38 -8.94 12.22
CA ARG A 121 15.50 -8.02 12.47
C ARG A 121 16.30 -7.80 11.19
N TYR A 122 16.57 -6.55 10.86
CA TYR A 122 17.50 -6.17 9.81
C TYR A 122 18.22 -4.89 10.22
N ASP A 123 19.42 -4.69 9.67
CA ASP A 123 20.28 -3.54 9.98
C ASP A 123 20.05 -2.41 8.97
N SER A 124 19.86 -2.76 7.69
CA SER A 124 19.51 -1.83 6.61
C SER A 124 18.75 -2.54 5.49
N ALA A 125 18.12 -1.77 4.61
CA ALA A 125 17.52 -2.28 3.38
C ALA A 125 17.65 -1.28 2.23
N GLU A 126 17.90 -1.79 1.03
CA GLU A 126 18.04 -1.04 -0.20
C GLU A 126 17.05 -1.57 -1.24
N VAL A 127 16.36 -0.69 -1.97
CA VAL A 127 15.43 -1.09 -3.03
C VAL A 127 15.81 -0.43 -4.34
N THR A 128 15.94 -1.25 -5.38
CA THR A 128 16.03 -0.78 -6.77
C THR A 128 14.70 -1.09 -7.46
N VAL A 129 14.13 -0.12 -8.16
CA VAL A 129 12.88 -0.26 -8.92
C VAL A 129 13.13 0.17 -10.37
N ARG A 130 12.68 -0.64 -11.33
CA ARG A 130 12.73 -0.36 -12.77
C ARG A 130 11.30 -0.38 -13.31
N ALA A 131 10.83 0.76 -13.82
CA ALA A 131 9.49 0.88 -14.40
C ALA A 131 9.57 0.90 -15.94
N ARG A 132 8.78 0.05 -16.60
CA ARG A 132 8.59 0.05 -18.06
C ARG A 132 7.23 0.64 -18.41
N ARG A 133 7.21 1.53 -19.39
CA ARG A 133 5.99 2.07 -20.01
C ARG A 133 5.97 1.77 -21.51
N GLN A 134 4.77 1.69 -22.08
CA GLN A 134 4.55 1.79 -23.53
C GLN A 134 4.07 3.22 -23.89
N ASP A 135 4.27 3.64 -25.14
CA ASP A 135 3.84 4.95 -25.62
C ASP A 135 2.39 5.00 -26.12
N ALA A 136 1.89 3.93 -26.74
CA ALA A 136 0.57 3.92 -27.39
C ALA A 136 -0.26 2.67 -27.03
N PRO A 137 -1.45 2.81 -26.40
CA PRO A 137 -1.83 3.95 -25.56
C PRO A 137 -0.86 4.09 -24.37
N PRO A 138 -0.57 5.31 -23.87
CA PRO A 138 0.47 5.51 -22.87
C PRO A 138 0.08 4.91 -21.51
N ARG A 139 0.87 3.95 -21.03
CA ARG A 139 0.69 3.32 -19.71
C ARG A 139 1.96 2.60 -19.24
N PHE A 140 2.06 2.35 -17.95
CA PHE A 140 3.02 1.38 -17.41
C PHE A 140 2.61 -0.04 -17.78
N VAL A 141 3.59 -0.86 -18.18
CA VAL A 141 3.40 -2.25 -18.59
C VAL A 141 4.10 -3.24 -17.67
N GLY A 142 5.17 -2.80 -17.00
CA GLY A 142 5.84 -3.63 -15.99
C GLY A 142 6.60 -2.82 -14.95
N ILE A 143 6.69 -3.37 -13.74
CA ILE A 143 7.55 -2.93 -12.65
C ILE A 143 8.43 -4.12 -12.24
N GLU A 144 9.74 -3.91 -12.22
CA GLU A 144 10.71 -4.84 -11.64
C GLU A 144 11.32 -4.24 -10.38
N TYR A 145 11.53 -5.05 -9.34
CA TYR A 145 12.26 -4.60 -8.15
C TYR A 145 13.20 -5.66 -7.57
N GLU A 146 14.30 -5.19 -6.98
CA GLU A 146 15.15 -5.95 -6.07
C GLU A 146 15.16 -5.23 -4.72
N LEU A 147 14.80 -5.94 -3.65
CA LEU A 147 14.94 -5.46 -2.28
C LEU A 147 16.05 -6.25 -1.58
N ARG A 148 17.17 -5.60 -1.30
CA ARG A 148 18.31 -6.15 -0.55
C ARG A 148 18.10 -5.82 0.92
N ILE A 149 18.20 -6.81 1.80
CA ILE A 149 18.00 -6.63 3.25
C ILE A 149 19.25 -7.15 3.95
N VAL A 150 19.95 -6.29 4.71
CA VAL A 150 21.07 -6.70 5.56
C VAL A 150 20.51 -7.34 6.83
N THR A 151 20.64 -8.65 6.97
CA THR A 151 20.02 -9.42 8.06
C THR A 151 20.70 -10.76 8.31
N GLY A 152 20.74 -11.16 9.58
CA GLY A 152 21.10 -12.52 10.01
C GLY A 152 19.92 -13.49 10.09
N GLU A 153 18.73 -13.10 9.64
CA GLU A 153 17.51 -13.91 9.69
C GLU A 153 17.51 -15.02 8.63
N GLU A 154 16.98 -16.19 8.98
CA GLU A 154 16.88 -17.32 8.05
C GLU A 154 15.99 -17.02 6.82
N GLN A 155 16.34 -17.58 5.65
CA GLN A 155 15.63 -17.35 4.38
C GLN A 155 14.10 -17.48 4.48
N ARG A 156 13.58 -18.46 5.23
CA ARG A 156 12.12 -18.65 5.43
C ARG A 156 11.40 -17.41 6.00
N ARG A 157 12.11 -16.56 6.77
CA ARG A 157 11.61 -15.32 7.36
C ARG A 157 11.69 -14.17 6.37
N VAL A 158 12.72 -14.13 5.53
CA VAL A 158 12.83 -13.24 4.36
C VAL A 158 11.70 -13.53 3.35
N ASP A 159 11.39 -14.80 3.08
CA ASP A 159 10.26 -15.21 2.24
C ASP A 159 8.90 -14.80 2.84
N LEU A 160 8.79 -14.84 4.18
CA LEU A 160 7.58 -14.38 4.88
C LEU A 160 7.41 -12.86 4.75
N VAL A 161 8.50 -12.10 4.89
CA VAL A 161 8.51 -10.66 4.61
C VAL A 161 8.10 -10.40 3.17
N HIS A 162 8.68 -11.11 2.19
CA HIS A 162 8.34 -10.97 0.77
C HIS A 162 6.84 -11.20 0.50
N ARG A 163 6.23 -12.21 1.12
CA ARG A 163 4.77 -12.43 1.05
C ARG A 163 3.98 -11.27 1.65
N ASN A 164 4.40 -10.71 2.78
CA ASN A 164 3.74 -9.56 3.42
C ASN A 164 3.84 -8.28 2.56
N LEU A 165 4.98 -8.06 1.89
CA LEU A 165 5.17 -6.94 0.95
C LEU A 165 4.10 -6.97 -0.16
N ARG A 166 3.87 -8.15 -0.74
CA ARG A 166 2.89 -8.41 -1.80
C ARG A 166 1.42 -8.43 -1.34
N GLN A 167 1.16 -8.63 -0.05
CA GLN A 167 -0.20 -8.71 0.49
C GLN A 167 -0.72 -7.35 0.98
N PHE A 168 0.13 -6.57 1.66
CA PHE A 168 -0.29 -5.37 2.41
C PHE A 168 0.19 -4.03 1.83
N GLY A 169 0.88 -4.04 0.69
CA GLY A 169 1.39 -2.81 0.06
C GLY A 169 0.33 -2.15 -0.80
N THR A 170 -0.24 -1.01 -0.38
CA THR A 170 -1.30 -0.34 -1.15
C THR A 170 -0.88 0.02 -2.56
N VAL A 171 0.26 0.72 -2.74
CA VAL A 171 0.77 1.10 -4.08
C VAL A 171 1.19 -0.14 -4.87
N TYR A 172 1.77 -1.15 -4.20
CA TYR A 172 2.11 -2.43 -4.83
C TYR A 172 0.87 -3.09 -5.44
N ASN A 173 -0.20 -3.25 -4.65
CA ASN A 173 -1.44 -3.88 -5.06
C ASN A 173 -2.15 -3.09 -6.17
N THR A 174 -2.12 -1.75 -6.11
CA THR A 174 -2.67 -0.88 -7.17
C THR A 174 -1.94 -1.08 -8.50
N LEU A 175 -0.60 -1.11 -8.52
CA LEU A 175 0.15 -1.32 -9.76
C LEU A 175 0.07 -2.77 -10.25
N ALA A 176 0.15 -3.76 -9.35
CA ALA A 176 0.00 -5.17 -9.69
C ALA A 176 -1.38 -5.55 -10.25
N ALA A 177 -2.40 -4.71 -10.04
CA ALA A 177 -3.73 -4.87 -10.66
C ALA A 177 -3.81 -4.37 -12.11
N VAL A 178 -2.82 -3.61 -12.60
CA VAL A 178 -2.86 -2.94 -13.92
C VAL A 178 -1.62 -3.15 -14.80
N CYS A 179 -0.50 -3.63 -14.24
CA CYS A 179 0.72 -3.95 -14.98
C CYS A 179 1.45 -5.17 -14.36
N GLU A 180 2.40 -5.75 -15.10
CA GLU A 180 3.22 -6.85 -14.59
C GLU A 180 4.09 -6.37 -13.41
N VAL A 181 4.08 -7.08 -12.29
CA VAL A 181 4.97 -6.76 -11.15
C VAL A 181 5.80 -7.98 -10.79
N HIS A 182 7.09 -7.91 -11.07
CA HIS A 182 8.07 -8.94 -10.72
C HIS A 182 9.08 -8.38 -9.73
N GLY A 183 9.59 -9.23 -8.83
CA GLY A 183 10.71 -8.81 -8.00
C GLY A 183 11.09 -9.76 -6.89
N THR A 184 12.34 -9.59 -6.46
CA THR A 184 13.11 -10.44 -5.56
C THR A 184 13.35 -9.75 -4.21
N VAL A 185 13.55 -10.56 -3.18
CA VAL A 185 14.08 -10.10 -1.89
C VAL A 185 15.33 -10.92 -1.61
N VAL A 186 16.46 -10.25 -1.36
CA VAL A 186 17.77 -10.87 -1.20
C VAL A 186 18.27 -10.59 0.22
N ALA A 187 18.57 -11.66 0.96
CA ALA A 187 19.26 -11.56 2.24
C ALA A 187 20.75 -11.26 2.00
N VAL A 188 21.27 -10.26 2.69
CA VAL A 188 22.69 -9.92 2.72
C VAL A 188 23.19 -10.14 4.15
N PRO A 189 24.21 -10.98 4.39
CA PRO A 189 24.76 -11.14 5.73
C PRO A 189 25.29 -9.81 6.29
N PRO A 190 25.11 -9.51 7.59
CA PRO A 190 25.75 -8.36 8.22
C PRO A 190 27.28 -8.43 8.10
N ALA A 191 27.92 -7.28 7.97
CA ALA A 191 29.38 -7.22 8.02
C ALA A 191 29.87 -7.72 9.40
N PRO A 192 30.96 -8.50 9.46
CA PRO A 192 31.56 -8.85 10.75
C PRO A 192 31.99 -7.57 11.48
N PRO A 193 31.88 -7.51 12.82
CA PRO A 193 32.32 -6.35 13.58
C PRO A 193 33.82 -6.12 13.35
N PRO A 194 34.29 -4.86 13.29
CA PRO A 194 35.72 -4.57 13.20
C PRO A 194 36.43 -5.20 14.40
N GLY A 195 37.48 -5.98 14.13
CA GLY A 195 38.20 -6.73 15.16
C GLY A 195 38.83 -5.80 16.22
N GLY A 196 38.72 -6.22 17.48
CA GLY A 196 39.41 -5.61 18.62
C GLY A 196 40.64 -6.40 19.06
#